data_AF-D3BVK9-F1
#
_entry.id   AF-D3BVK9-F1
#
_cell.length_a   1.000
_cell.length_b   1.000
_cell.length_c   1.000
_cell.angle_alpha   90.00
_cell.angle_beta   90.00
_cell.angle_gamma   90.00
#
_symmetry.space_group_name_H-M   'P 1'
#
loop_
_entity.id
_entity.type
_entity.pdbx_description
1 polymer ?
#
loop_
_entity_poly.entity_id
_entity_poly.type
_entity_poly.pdbx_seq_one_letter_code
_entity_poly.pdbx_strand_id
1 'polypeptide(L)'
;MTEQQLYLKSIERDPTNSRSYHYLALTLSIGESIILNDGQSMTKQQLFLKSIECDPINSNSYFNLANTLSSGESITLHNGQSMTKQQLYLKSIERDPTNSRSYINLAITLSSGESITLHNGQSMTEQQLYLKSIECDPIDSNSYFNLATTLSRGESITLHNGQSMTQQQLYLKSIECDQADYRPYYNLALTLSISESITLHNGQSMTEQQLYLKSIECDPTNSRSYHYLATTLSSGESITLHNGQSMTKQQLYLKSIVYDPTYSSSYNNLANTLSVGESITLHNGQSMTKQQLYLKSIECDPKNYKPYYNLGMTFNNGLRMIKQQLLLESLRLGHPLTLVYREIGLTLSNNKQAITLPDGEQMTRRQLLKKSRLQPFVKDPVDALSAIQGNSTIMILIALGVSSNTGVSSNTSGGSSTSGGSNTYRWLIEILLEWCISILSLIGPTFLKAN
;
A
#
# COMPACT_ATOMS: atom_id res chain seq x y z
N MET A 1 -36.58 19.32 12.32
CA MET A 1 -35.42 20.19 12.60
C MET A 1 -34.20 19.29 12.53
N THR A 2 -33.18 19.64 11.75
CA THR A 2 -31.94 18.84 11.64
C THR A 2 -31.02 19.07 12.85
N GLU A 3 -30.02 18.22 13.04
CA GLU A 3 -29.00 18.38 14.10
C GLU A 3 -28.24 19.71 13.93
N GLN A 4 -27.85 20.05 12.70
CA GLN A 4 -27.29 21.38 12.36
C GLN A 4 -28.19 22.53 12.82
N GLN A 5 -29.50 22.47 12.56
CA GLN A 5 -30.45 23.49 13.01
C GLN A 5 -30.62 23.54 14.53
N LEU A 6 -30.40 22.42 15.24
CA LEU A 6 -30.38 22.38 16.70
C LEU A 6 -29.12 23.07 17.25
N TYR A 7 -27.94 22.76 16.71
CA TYR A 7 -26.68 23.37 17.16
C TYR A 7 -26.60 24.87 16.82
N LEU A 8 -27.08 25.30 15.64
CA LEU A 8 -27.18 26.72 15.28
C LEU A 8 -28.07 27.50 16.26
N LYS A 9 -29.25 26.95 16.63
CA LYS A 9 -30.13 27.55 17.66
C LYS A 9 -29.58 27.49 19.08
N SER A 10 -28.67 26.56 19.33
CA SER A 10 -27.94 26.48 20.61
C SER A 10 -26.90 27.60 20.69
N ILE A 11 -26.12 27.82 19.63
CA ILE A 11 -25.18 28.94 19.48
C ILE A 11 -25.91 30.30 19.51
N GLU A 12 -27.10 30.41 18.92
CA GLU A 12 -27.95 31.62 18.97
C GLU A 12 -28.37 31.99 20.40
N ARG A 13 -28.61 31.00 21.25
CA ARG A 13 -29.02 31.18 22.66
C ARG A 13 -27.83 31.34 23.60
N ASP A 14 -26.71 30.72 23.27
CA ASP A 14 -25.45 30.75 24.02
C ASP A 14 -24.28 30.76 23.03
N PRO A 15 -23.79 31.95 22.62
CA PRO A 15 -22.62 32.09 21.76
C PRO A 15 -21.30 31.63 22.40
N THR A 16 -21.32 31.17 23.66
CA THR A 16 -20.18 30.56 24.36
C THR A 16 -20.28 29.03 24.44
N ASN A 17 -21.27 28.42 23.78
CA ASN A 17 -21.51 26.98 23.85
C ASN A 17 -20.49 26.15 23.04
N SER A 18 -19.31 25.92 23.61
CA SER A 18 -18.23 25.13 22.97
C SER A 18 -18.70 23.80 22.37
N ARG A 19 -19.59 23.08 23.06
CA ARG A 19 -20.14 21.79 22.58
C ARG A 19 -20.97 21.96 21.32
N SER A 20 -21.73 23.04 21.19
CA SER A 20 -22.53 23.30 20.00
C SER A 20 -21.66 23.60 18.78
N TYR A 21 -20.57 24.35 18.95
CA TYR A 21 -19.55 24.52 17.90
C TYR A 21 -18.85 23.19 17.55
N HIS A 22 -18.48 22.40 18.56
CA HIS A 22 -17.85 21.08 18.37
C HIS A 22 -18.72 20.12 17.55
N TYR A 23 -19.97 19.92 17.97
CA TYR A 23 -20.87 19.01 17.27
C TYR A 23 -21.31 19.57 15.90
N LEU A 24 -21.48 20.88 15.75
CA LEU A 24 -21.72 21.48 14.43
C LEU A 24 -20.57 21.20 13.46
N ALA A 25 -19.32 21.32 13.92
CA ALA A 25 -18.14 20.97 13.12
C ALA A 25 -18.12 19.48 12.72
N LEU A 26 -18.57 18.59 13.60
CA LEU A 26 -18.68 17.16 13.28
C LEU A 26 -19.70 16.88 12.16
N THR A 27 -20.77 17.68 12.03
CA THR A 27 -21.75 17.52 10.94
C THR A 27 -21.26 17.94 9.55
N LEU A 28 -20.11 18.61 9.43
CA LEU A 28 -19.55 19.06 8.15
C LEU A 28 -18.52 18.09 7.59
N SER A 29 -18.39 18.01 6.27
CA SER A 29 -17.24 17.39 5.60
C SER A 29 -15.97 18.24 5.72
N ILE A 30 -14.82 17.68 5.31
CA ILE A 30 -13.58 18.47 5.16
C ILE A 30 -13.75 19.41 3.95
N GLY A 31 -13.43 20.70 4.12
CA GLY A 31 -13.60 21.73 3.09
C GLY A 31 -15.00 22.38 3.05
N GLU A 32 -15.98 21.83 3.77
CA GLU A 32 -17.30 22.47 3.91
C GLU A 32 -17.27 23.66 4.89
N SER A 33 -18.23 24.56 4.69
CA SER A 33 -18.51 25.69 5.57
C SER A 33 -20.01 25.87 5.80
N ILE A 34 -20.37 26.50 6.91
CA ILE A 34 -21.75 26.80 7.27
C ILE A 34 -21.88 28.26 7.70
N ILE A 35 -23.03 28.88 7.40
CA ILE A 35 -23.34 30.25 7.80
C ILE A 35 -24.04 30.21 9.17
N LEU A 36 -23.50 30.93 10.14
CA LEU A 36 -24.10 31.15 11.45
C LEU A 36 -25.25 32.17 11.38
N ASN A 37 -26.07 32.25 12.43
CA ASN A 37 -27.23 33.14 12.50
C ASN A 37 -26.87 34.64 12.51
N ASP A 38 -25.60 35.00 12.73
CA ASP A 38 -25.08 36.37 12.59
C ASP A 38 -24.53 36.69 11.17
N GLY A 39 -24.58 35.72 10.26
CA GLY A 39 -24.08 35.82 8.89
C GLY A 39 -22.63 35.40 8.68
N GLN A 40 -21.88 35.00 9.73
CA GLN A 40 -20.51 34.54 9.56
C GLN A 40 -20.46 33.14 8.92
N SER A 41 -19.73 33.00 7.81
CA SER A 41 -19.39 31.69 7.25
C SER A 41 -18.18 31.09 7.96
N MET A 42 -18.31 29.86 8.47
CA MET A 42 -17.28 29.16 9.21
C MET A 42 -17.01 27.77 8.64
N THR A 43 -15.75 27.43 8.41
CA THR A 43 -15.30 26.08 8.04
C THR A 43 -15.29 25.13 9.24
N LYS A 44 -15.20 23.82 8.99
CA LYS A 44 -15.00 22.80 10.03
C LYS A 44 -13.82 23.10 10.96
N GLN A 45 -12.68 23.58 10.43
CA GLN A 45 -11.53 24.01 11.23
C GLN A 45 -11.88 25.21 12.13
N GLN A 46 -12.53 26.24 11.60
CA GLN A 46 -12.91 27.44 12.34
C GLN A 46 -13.92 27.15 13.46
N LEU A 47 -14.84 26.20 13.26
CA LEU A 47 -15.77 25.76 14.30
C LEU A 47 -15.06 25.02 15.45
N PHE A 48 -14.05 24.18 15.17
CA PHE A 48 -13.23 23.58 16.24
C PHE A 48 -12.34 24.62 16.94
N LEU A 49 -11.76 25.59 16.22
CA LEU A 49 -11.06 26.73 16.82
C LEU A 49 -11.98 27.52 17.77
N LYS A 50 -13.20 27.84 17.35
CA LYS A 50 -14.19 28.54 18.18
C LYS A 50 -14.66 27.71 19.38
N SER A 51 -14.78 26.39 19.21
CA SER A 51 -15.01 25.46 20.31
C SER A 51 -13.89 25.50 21.36
N ILE A 52 -12.62 25.62 20.95
CA ILE A 52 -11.46 25.78 21.83
C ILE A 52 -11.40 27.19 22.45
N GLU A 53 -11.81 28.23 21.72
CA GLU A 53 -11.94 29.60 22.26
C GLU A 53 -12.95 29.65 23.41
N CYS A 54 -14.10 28.99 23.24
CA CYS A 54 -15.17 28.91 24.23
C CYS A 54 -14.87 27.94 25.38
N ASP A 55 -14.12 26.86 25.15
CA ASP A 55 -13.69 25.90 26.18
C ASP A 55 -12.26 25.40 25.90
N PRO A 56 -11.24 26.06 26.50
CA PRO A 56 -9.84 25.65 26.36
C PRO A 56 -9.47 24.33 27.03
N ILE A 57 -10.40 23.60 27.69
CA ILE A 57 -10.18 22.25 28.23
C ILE A 57 -10.87 21.13 27.43
N ASN A 58 -11.54 21.46 26.31
CA ASN A 58 -12.19 20.47 25.44
C ASN A 58 -11.18 19.66 24.61
N SER A 59 -10.67 18.55 25.17
CA SER A 59 -9.73 17.61 24.53
C SER A 59 -10.17 17.17 23.14
N ASN A 60 -11.43 16.77 23.00
CA ASN A 60 -12.01 16.29 21.75
C ASN A 60 -11.97 17.36 20.63
N SER A 61 -12.04 18.65 20.96
CA SER A 61 -11.86 19.72 19.96
C SER A 61 -10.41 19.85 19.49
N TYR A 62 -9.42 19.67 20.37
CA TYR A 62 -8.01 19.60 19.96
C TYR A 62 -7.74 18.37 19.09
N PHE A 63 -8.24 17.19 19.49
CA PHE A 63 -8.14 15.94 18.72
C PHE A 63 -8.79 16.06 17.33
N ASN A 64 -10.02 16.55 17.26
CA ASN A 64 -10.72 16.68 15.97
C ASN A 64 -10.14 17.81 15.09
N LEU A 65 -9.60 18.89 15.67
CA LEU A 65 -8.86 19.88 14.90
C LEU A 65 -7.59 19.27 14.28
N ALA A 66 -6.82 18.49 15.05
CA ALA A 66 -5.67 17.75 14.53
C ALA A 66 -6.06 16.79 13.39
N ASN A 67 -7.21 16.11 13.50
CA ASN A 67 -7.74 15.26 12.44
C ASN A 67 -8.05 16.03 11.14
N THR A 68 -8.37 17.33 11.21
CA THR A 68 -8.57 18.19 10.02
C THR A 68 -7.30 18.77 9.41
N LEU A 69 -6.12 18.57 10.00
CA LEU A 69 -4.85 19.04 9.45
C LEU A 69 -4.16 17.99 8.57
N SER A 70 -3.53 18.45 7.49
CA SER A 70 -2.64 17.70 6.62
C SER A 70 -1.27 17.44 7.28
N SER A 71 -0.44 16.57 6.69
CA SER A 71 0.95 16.42 7.13
C SER A 71 1.75 17.69 6.85
N GLY A 72 2.53 18.16 7.83
CA GLY A 72 3.26 19.44 7.77
C GLY A 72 2.40 20.70 7.94
N GLU A 73 1.08 20.59 8.07
CA GLU A 73 0.18 21.72 8.29
C GLU A 73 0.23 22.18 9.77
N SER A 74 0.04 23.49 9.99
CA SER A 74 -0.08 24.09 11.32
C SER A 74 -1.18 25.14 11.32
N ILE A 75 -1.84 25.32 12.47
CA ILE A 75 -2.96 26.25 12.62
C ILE A 75 -2.76 27.14 13.84
N THR A 76 -3.09 28.43 13.69
CA THR A 76 -2.97 29.42 14.76
C THR A 76 -4.24 29.44 15.62
N LEU A 77 -4.07 29.18 16.92
CA LEU A 77 -5.13 29.32 17.92
C LEU A 77 -5.40 30.80 18.24
N HIS A 78 -6.56 31.07 18.86
CA HIS A 78 -6.98 32.41 19.28
C HIS A 78 -6.02 33.10 20.27
N ASN A 79 -5.14 32.35 20.94
CA ASN A 79 -4.08 32.90 21.81
C ASN A 79 -2.78 33.26 21.07
N GLY A 80 -2.74 33.12 19.73
CA GLY A 80 -1.58 33.41 18.89
C GLY A 80 -0.57 32.26 18.74
N GLN A 81 -0.74 31.12 19.42
CA GLN A 81 0.12 29.96 19.19
C GLN A 81 -0.25 29.26 17.86
N SER A 82 0.71 29.16 16.95
CA SER A 82 0.63 28.17 15.87
C SER A 82 0.95 26.77 16.42
N MET A 83 0.16 25.78 16.03
CA MET A 83 0.27 24.40 16.49
C MET A 83 0.21 23.42 15.32
N THR A 84 1.14 22.47 15.27
CA THR A 84 1.12 21.35 14.32
C THR A 84 0.13 20.26 14.74
N LYS A 85 -0.18 19.33 13.83
CA LYS A 85 -1.00 18.14 14.10
C LYS A 85 -0.54 17.33 15.33
N GLN A 86 0.76 17.05 15.44
CA GLN A 86 1.37 16.40 16.62
C GLN A 86 1.09 17.19 17.91
N GLN A 87 1.30 18.51 17.88
CA GLN A 87 1.13 19.38 19.05
C GLN A 87 -0.34 19.50 19.49
N LEU A 88 -1.29 19.42 18.56
CA LEU A 88 -2.71 19.37 18.89
C LEU A 88 -3.12 18.02 19.53
N TYR A 89 -2.56 16.89 19.10
CA TYR A 89 -2.76 15.61 19.81
C TYR A 89 -2.11 15.63 21.21
N LEU A 90 -0.92 16.21 21.37
CA LEU A 90 -0.31 16.46 22.68
C LEU A 90 -1.21 17.32 23.59
N LYS A 91 -1.88 18.35 23.05
CA LYS A 91 -2.86 19.14 23.81
C LYS A 91 -4.15 18.40 24.13
N SER A 92 -4.61 17.50 23.26
CA SER A 92 -5.70 16.59 23.60
C SER A 92 -5.33 15.74 24.82
N ILE A 93 -4.13 15.14 24.83
CA ILE A 93 -3.60 14.34 25.95
C ILE A 93 -3.36 15.20 27.21
N GLU A 94 -2.94 16.46 27.08
CA GLU A 94 -2.83 17.40 28.22
C GLU A 94 -4.20 17.68 28.89
N ARG A 95 -5.29 17.66 28.12
CA ARG A 95 -6.66 17.89 28.62
C ARG A 95 -7.36 16.63 29.07
N ASP A 96 -7.06 15.51 28.43
CA ASP A 96 -7.64 14.20 28.70
C ASP A 96 -6.55 13.13 28.56
N PRO A 97 -5.80 12.83 29.64
CA PRO A 97 -4.81 11.76 29.67
C PRO A 97 -5.40 10.35 29.52
N THR A 98 -6.72 10.20 29.39
CA THR A 98 -7.41 8.92 29.15
C THR A 98 -7.89 8.77 27.70
N ASN A 99 -7.52 9.70 26.81
CA ASN A 99 -7.98 9.71 25.42
C ASN A 99 -7.17 8.74 24.54
N SER A 100 -7.51 7.44 24.57
CA SER A 100 -6.89 6.36 23.77
C SER A 100 -6.60 6.79 22.31
N ARG A 101 -7.62 7.29 21.62
CA ARG A 101 -7.54 7.77 20.23
C ARG A 101 -6.49 8.86 19.99
N SER A 102 -6.25 9.73 20.98
CA SER A 102 -5.21 10.76 20.88
C SER A 102 -3.80 10.17 20.98
N TYR A 103 -3.59 9.11 21.78
CA TYR A 103 -2.34 8.36 21.80
C TYR A 103 -2.10 7.62 20.46
N ILE A 104 -3.13 6.97 19.91
CA ILE A 104 -3.07 6.28 18.60
C ILE A 104 -2.68 7.27 17.49
N ASN A 105 -3.42 8.37 17.36
CA ASN A 105 -3.19 9.30 16.26
C ASN A 105 -1.88 10.10 16.45
N LEU A 106 -1.38 10.25 17.69
CA LEU A 106 -0.03 10.77 17.92
C LEU A 106 1.04 9.77 17.46
N ALA A 107 0.89 8.48 17.80
CA ALA A 107 1.81 7.41 17.39
C ALA A 107 1.92 7.33 15.85
N ILE A 108 0.79 7.35 15.14
CA ILE A 108 0.71 7.36 13.67
C ILE A 108 1.41 8.58 13.04
N THR A 109 1.66 9.65 13.80
CA THR A 109 2.43 10.82 13.33
C THR A 109 3.92 10.79 13.68
N LEU A 110 4.45 9.69 14.22
CA LEU A 110 5.88 9.51 14.47
C LEU A 110 6.57 8.77 13.30
N SER A 111 7.82 9.11 13.05
CA SER A 111 8.70 8.37 12.14
C SER A 111 9.23 7.09 12.79
N SER A 112 9.68 6.12 12.00
CA SER A 112 10.31 4.91 12.55
C SER A 112 11.55 5.27 13.38
N GLY A 113 11.56 4.86 14.65
CA GLY A 113 12.61 5.19 15.63
C GLY A 113 12.49 6.57 16.29
N GLU A 114 11.46 7.36 15.97
CA GLU A 114 11.18 8.63 16.64
C GLU A 114 10.57 8.42 18.03
N SER A 115 10.75 9.40 18.92
CA SER A 115 10.11 9.46 20.23
C SER A 115 9.69 10.88 20.55
N ILE A 116 8.59 11.04 21.27
CA ILE A 116 8.01 12.35 21.61
C ILE A 116 7.82 12.51 23.12
N THR A 117 8.16 13.70 23.62
CA THR A 117 8.01 14.02 25.05
C THR A 117 6.61 14.55 25.33
N LEU A 118 5.87 13.85 26.19
CA LEU A 118 4.58 14.30 26.72
C LEU A 118 4.76 15.47 27.70
N HIS A 119 3.66 16.19 27.97
CA HIS A 119 3.64 17.33 28.90
C HIS A 119 4.01 16.98 30.36
N ASN A 120 4.02 15.69 30.73
CA ASN A 120 4.51 15.21 32.03
C ASN A 120 6.03 14.90 32.06
N GLY A 121 6.76 15.15 30.96
CA GLY A 121 8.19 14.90 30.82
C GLY A 121 8.58 13.49 30.38
N GLN A 122 7.62 12.57 30.18
CA GLN A 122 7.91 11.22 29.67
C GLN A 122 8.13 11.27 28.15
N SER A 123 9.32 10.83 27.69
CA SER A 123 9.52 10.53 26.27
C SER A 123 8.97 9.14 25.94
N MET A 124 8.27 9.02 24.81
CA MET A 124 7.57 7.82 24.38
C MET A 124 7.77 7.54 22.89
N THR A 125 8.07 6.28 22.55
CA THR A 125 8.05 5.76 21.18
C THR A 125 6.62 5.44 20.70
N GLU A 126 6.45 5.20 19.41
CA GLU A 126 5.20 4.73 18.80
C GLU A 126 4.57 3.54 19.57
N GLN A 127 5.36 2.50 19.84
CA GLN A 127 4.93 1.32 20.60
C GLN A 127 4.45 1.68 22.02
N GLN A 128 5.14 2.58 22.70
CA GLN A 128 4.76 3.01 24.04
C GLN A 128 3.47 3.83 24.03
N LEU A 129 3.21 4.61 22.98
CA LEU A 129 1.95 5.32 22.80
C LEU A 129 0.79 4.35 22.54
N TYR A 130 0.94 3.32 21.71
CA TYR A 130 -0.10 2.28 21.58
C TYR A 130 -0.31 1.50 22.87
N LEU A 131 0.75 1.17 23.63
CA LEU A 131 0.62 0.56 24.95
C LEU A 131 -0.17 1.43 25.93
N LYS A 132 0.05 2.75 25.95
CA LYS A 132 -0.78 3.68 26.73
C LYS A 132 -2.21 3.81 26.21
N SER A 133 -2.43 3.68 24.91
CA SER A 133 -3.78 3.59 24.37
C SER A 133 -4.54 2.35 24.89
N ILE A 134 -3.88 1.18 24.94
CA ILE A 134 -4.42 -0.05 25.55
C ILE A 134 -4.66 0.11 27.06
N GLU A 135 -3.82 0.87 27.77
CA GLU A 135 -4.04 1.21 29.19
C GLU A 135 -5.28 2.10 29.39
N CYS A 136 -5.53 3.03 28.47
CA CYS A 136 -6.68 3.93 28.51
C CYS A 136 -8.00 3.25 28.08
N ASP A 137 -7.94 2.41 27.05
CA ASP A 137 -9.08 1.71 26.46
C ASP A 137 -8.71 0.25 26.11
N PRO A 138 -8.85 -0.69 27.07
CA PRO A 138 -8.52 -2.10 26.87
C PRO A 138 -9.42 -2.85 25.88
N ILE A 139 -10.40 -2.18 25.25
CA ILE A 139 -11.28 -2.77 24.23
C ILE A 139 -11.17 -2.11 22.85
N ASP A 140 -10.29 -1.13 22.65
CA ASP A 140 -10.05 -0.58 21.32
C ASP A 140 -9.20 -1.52 20.43
N SER A 141 -9.84 -2.05 19.40
CA SER A 141 -9.21 -2.89 18.38
C SER A 141 -8.06 -2.19 17.66
N ASN A 142 -8.13 -0.88 17.42
CA ASN A 142 -7.11 -0.14 16.66
C ASN A 142 -5.76 -0.10 17.40
N SER A 143 -5.78 0.02 18.72
CA SER A 143 -4.58 0.02 19.56
C SER A 143 -3.84 -1.30 19.49
N TYR A 144 -4.56 -2.42 19.56
CA TYR A 144 -4.00 -3.76 19.37
C TYR A 144 -3.51 -4.00 17.94
N PHE A 145 -4.31 -3.60 16.94
CA PHE A 145 -3.97 -3.74 15.52
C PHE A 145 -2.68 -2.97 15.16
N ASN A 146 -2.63 -1.67 15.48
CA ASN A 146 -1.48 -0.84 15.14
C ASN A 146 -0.22 -1.33 15.88
N LEU A 147 -0.32 -1.68 17.17
CA LEU A 147 0.80 -2.26 17.90
C LEU A 147 1.32 -3.55 17.25
N ALA A 148 0.43 -4.42 16.77
CA ALA A 148 0.81 -5.62 16.03
C ALA A 148 1.58 -5.31 14.74
N THR A 149 1.23 -4.23 14.02
CA THR A 149 1.95 -3.81 12.80
C THR A 149 3.37 -3.30 13.07
N THR A 150 3.69 -2.86 14.29
CA THR A 150 5.05 -2.43 14.67
C THR A 150 6.02 -3.60 14.94
N LEU A 151 5.52 -4.84 15.09
CA LEU A 151 6.33 -6.00 15.47
C LEU A 151 6.81 -6.80 14.25
N SER A 152 8.04 -7.27 14.32
CA SER A 152 8.64 -8.21 13.37
C SER A 152 8.21 -9.65 13.67
N ARG A 153 8.34 -10.55 12.67
CA ARG A 153 7.98 -11.98 12.86
C ARG A 153 8.87 -12.62 13.94
N GLY A 154 8.24 -13.05 15.03
CA GLY A 154 8.91 -13.66 16.19
C GLY A 154 9.19 -12.70 17.35
N GLU A 155 8.91 -11.41 17.19
CA GLU A 155 8.95 -10.45 18.31
C GLU A 155 7.71 -10.56 19.20
N SER A 156 7.85 -10.10 20.44
CA SER A 156 6.77 -10.00 21.42
C SER A 156 6.95 -8.75 22.27
N ILE A 157 5.84 -8.20 22.77
CA ILE A 157 5.83 -7.02 23.64
C ILE A 157 5.02 -7.29 24.90
N THR A 158 5.48 -6.76 26.03
CA THR A 158 4.80 -6.90 27.33
C THR A 158 3.82 -5.75 27.54
N LEU A 159 2.54 -6.09 27.70
CA LEU A 159 1.50 -5.14 28.09
C LEU A 159 1.66 -4.67 29.54
N HIS A 160 0.99 -3.57 29.90
CA HIS A 160 1.00 -3.01 31.26
C HIS A 160 0.45 -3.97 32.35
N ASN A 161 -0.32 -5.00 31.99
CA ASN A 161 -0.76 -6.07 32.90
C ASN A 161 0.28 -7.20 33.11
N GLY A 162 1.47 -7.09 32.50
CA GLY A 162 2.53 -8.10 32.55
C GLY A 162 2.43 -9.23 31.51
N GLN A 163 1.39 -9.25 30.69
CA GLN A 163 1.21 -10.25 29.63
C GLN A 163 2.14 -9.94 28.44
N SER A 164 3.06 -10.84 28.10
CA SER A 164 3.77 -10.80 26.83
C SER A 164 2.85 -11.30 25.70
N MET A 165 2.86 -10.60 24.57
CA MET A 165 2.07 -10.93 23.38
C MET A 165 2.89 -10.82 22.10
N THR A 166 2.78 -11.82 21.22
CA THR A 166 3.31 -11.79 19.85
C THR A 166 2.41 -10.97 18.92
N GLN A 167 2.92 -10.62 17.73
CA GLN A 167 2.14 -10.02 16.65
C GLN A 167 0.81 -10.77 16.36
N GLN A 168 0.86 -12.11 16.28
CA GLN A 168 -0.34 -12.94 16.05
C GLN A 168 -1.35 -12.79 17.19
N GLN A 169 -0.90 -12.78 18.44
CA GLN A 169 -1.77 -12.62 19.62
C GLN A 169 -2.39 -11.23 19.70
N LEU A 170 -1.68 -10.18 19.26
CA LEU A 170 -2.22 -8.83 19.19
C LEU A 170 -3.29 -8.70 18.08
N TYR A 171 -3.09 -9.30 16.90
CA TYR A 171 -4.14 -9.37 15.88
C TYR A 171 -5.36 -10.19 16.35
N LEU A 172 -5.16 -11.32 17.05
CA LEU A 172 -6.25 -12.08 17.66
C LEU A 172 -7.03 -11.26 18.70
N LYS A 173 -6.34 -10.47 19.52
CA LYS A 173 -6.98 -9.60 20.51
C LYS A 173 -7.73 -8.43 19.85
N SER A 174 -7.20 -7.87 18.77
CA SER A 174 -7.90 -6.92 17.92
C SER A 174 -9.19 -7.51 17.33
N ILE A 175 -9.19 -8.78 16.89
CA ILE A 175 -10.41 -9.51 16.47
C ILE A 175 -11.37 -9.75 17.64
N GLU A 176 -10.88 -9.99 18.86
CA GLU A 176 -11.72 -10.11 20.06
C GLU A 176 -12.46 -8.78 20.36
N CYS A 177 -11.77 -7.65 20.17
CA CYS A 177 -12.28 -6.30 20.38
C CYS A 177 -13.25 -5.83 19.28
N ASP A 178 -12.94 -6.09 18.00
CA ASP A 178 -13.81 -5.79 16.86
C ASP A 178 -13.74 -6.90 15.79
N GLN A 179 -14.85 -7.59 15.59
CA GLN A 179 -15.01 -8.68 14.62
C GLN A 179 -15.47 -8.19 13.23
N ALA A 180 -15.79 -6.90 13.08
CA ALA A 180 -16.19 -6.29 11.81
C ALA A 180 -14.99 -5.71 11.03
N ASP A 181 -13.84 -5.49 11.68
CA ASP A 181 -12.63 -5.00 11.01
C ASP A 181 -11.97 -6.10 10.17
N TYR A 182 -11.75 -5.84 8.88
CA TYR A 182 -11.06 -6.75 7.98
C TYR A 182 -9.53 -6.78 8.22
N ARG A 183 -8.95 -5.68 8.71
CA ARG A 183 -7.49 -5.47 8.74
C ARG A 183 -6.75 -6.51 9.59
N PRO A 184 -7.24 -6.92 10.78
CA PRO A 184 -6.61 -7.94 11.60
C PRO A 184 -6.66 -9.31 10.92
N TYR A 185 -7.80 -9.71 10.33
CA TYR A 185 -7.92 -10.99 9.60
C TYR A 185 -6.92 -11.05 8.42
N TYR A 186 -6.86 -10.00 7.60
CA TYR A 186 -5.92 -9.89 6.48
C TYR A 186 -4.45 -9.98 6.92
N ASN A 187 -4.05 -9.22 7.95
CA ASN A 187 -2.65 -9.22 8.40
C ASN A 187 -2.29 -10.49 9.17
N LEU A 188 -3.24 -11.09 9.92
CA LEU A 188 -3.04 -12.38 10.57
C LEU A 188 -2.77 -13.47 9.53
N ALA A 189 -3.52 -13.50 8.43
CA ALA A 189 -3.29 -14.42 7.31
C ALA A 189 -1.86 -14.30 6.73
N LEU A 190 -1.34 -13.07 6.59
CA LEU A 190 0.03 -12.83 6.12
C LEU A 190 1.13 -13.32 7.09
N THR A 191 0.81 -13.59 8.37
CA THR A 191 1.78 -14.18 9.32
C THR A 191 1.86 -15.70 9.24
N LEU A 192 0.81 -16.35 8.71
CA LEU A 192 0.70 -17.80 8.66
C LEU A 192 1.54 -18.40 7.53
N SER A 193 2.00 -19.63 7.77
CA SER A 193 2.59 -20.48 6.76
C SER A 193 1.49 -21.32 6.07
N ILE A 194 1.73 -21.81 4.84
CA ILE A 194 0.70 -22.46 3.99
C ILE A 194 -0.05 -23.64 4.67
N SER A 195 0.63 -24.36 5.56
CA SER A 195 0.07 -25.49 6.33
C SER A 195 -0.23 -25.15 7.81
N GLU A 196 -0.21 -23.87 8.16
CA GLU A 196 -0.44 -23.35 9.51
C GLU A 196 -1.93 -22.99 9.69
N SER A 197 -2.41 -23.12 10.92
CA SER A 197 -3.78 -22.73 11.29
C SER A 197 -3.79 -22.12 12.69
N ILE A 198 -4.58 -21.08 12.89
CA ILE A 198 -4.65 -20.36 14.15
C ILE A 198 -6.06 -20.38 14.73
N THR A 199 -6.17 -20.57 16.04
CA THR A 199 -7.46 -20.67 16.74
C THR A 199 -7.90 -19.29 17.22
N LEU A 200 -9.07 -18.84 16.75
CA LEU A 200 -9.73 -17.65 17.25
C LEU A 200 -10.26 -17.85 18.69
N HIS A 201 -10.56 -16.75 19.38
CA HIS A 201 -11.11 -16.74 20.74
C HIS A 201 -12.47 -17.47 20.87
N ASN A 202 -13.20 -17.68 19.77
CA ASN A 202 -14.43 -18.49 19.73
C ASN A 202 -14.19 -20.01 19.56
N GLY A 203 -12.93 -20.46 19.54
CA GLY A 203 -12.53 -21.86 19.35
C GLY A 203 -12.42 -22.31 17.88
N GLN A 204 -12.73 -21.44 16.91
CA GLN A 204 -12.60 -21.76 15.48
C GLN A 204 -11.13 -21.74 15.05
N SER A 205 -10.62 -22.87 14.57
CA SER A 205 -9.34 -22.90 13.83
C SER A 205 -9.53 -22.36 12.41
N MET A 206 -8.59 -21.53 11.96
CA MET A 206 -8.60 -20.88 10.64
C MET A 206 -7.24 -20.96 9.95
N THR A 207 -7.24 -21.33 8.68
CA THR A 207 -6.09 -21.22 7.76
C THR A 207 -6.00 -19.83 7.13
N GLU A 208 -4.89 -19.53 6.44
CA GLU A 208 -4.74 -18.27 5.68
C GLU A 208 -5.92 -18.03 4.71
N GLN A 209 -6.37 -19.06 4.00
CA GLN A 209 -7.49 -19.02 3.06
C GLN A 209 -8.82 -18.66 3.75
N GLN A 210 -9.06 -19.16 4.96
CA GLN A 210 -10.26 -18.83 5.74
C GLN A 210 -10.18 -17.40 6.31
N LEU A 211 -8.98 -16.93 6.67
CA LEU A 211 -8.79 -15.55 7.13
C LEU A 211 -8.95 -14.53 6.00
N TYR A 212 -8.45 -14.80 4.78
CA TYR A 212 -8.73 -13.94 3.62
C TYR A 212 -10.21 -13.96 3.23
N LEU A 213 -10.90 -15.11 3.33
CA LEU A 213 -12.36 -15.18 3.15
C LEU A 213 -13.10 -14.29 4.17
N LYS A 214 -12.72 -14.36 5.45
CA LYS A 214 -13.33 -13.54 6.51
C LYS A 214 -13.02 -12.05 6.32
N SER A 215 -11.82 -11.71 5.87
CA SER A 215 -11.47 -10.33 5.47
C SER A 215 -12.37 -9.81 4.35
N ILE A 216 -12.72 -10.64 3.35
CA ILE A 216 -13.67 -10.29 2.27
C ILE A 216 -15.13 -10.23 2.78
N GLU A 217 -15.49 -10.98 3.82
CA GLU A 217 -16.79 -10.87 4.49
C GLU A 217 -16.93 -9.50 5.19
N CYS A 218 -15.86 -9.05 5.87
CA CYS A 218 -15.78 -7.77 6.58
C CYS A 218 -15.65 -6.56 5.63
N ASP A 219 -14.79 -6.62 4.61
CA ASP A 219 -14.67 -5.62 3.55
C ASP A 219 -14.74 -6.28 2.15
N PRO A 220 -15.95 -6.34 1.55
CA PRO A 220 -16.15 -6.85 0.20
C PRO A 220 -15.51 -6.00 -0.92
N THR A 221 -14.85 -4.88 -0.59
CA THR A 221 -14.08 -4.05 -1.53
C THR A 221 -12.57 -4.25 -1.40
N ASN A 222 -12.11 -5.14 -0.51
CA ASN A 222 -10.68 -5.26 -0.21
C ASN A 222 -9.87 -5.93 -1.33
N SER A 223 -9.33 -5.14 -2.25
CA SER A 223 -8.53 -5.64 -3.38
C SER A 223 -7.41 -6.60 -2.97
N ARG A 224 -6.69 -6.31 -1.88
CA ARG A 224 -5.59 -7.16 -1.42
C ARG A 224 -6.10 -8.51 -0.92
N SER A 225 -7.18 -8.55 -0.16
CA SER A 225 -7.75 -9.83 0.30
C SER A 225 -8.19 -10.72 -0.87
N TYR A 226 -8.76 -10.14 -1.92
CA TYR A 226 -9.03 -10.86 -3.19
C TYR A 226 -7.75 -11.37 -3.87
N HIS A 227 -6.68 -10.57 -3.91
CA HIS A 227 -5.39 -10.99 -4.48
C HIS A 227 -4.76 -12.15 -3.70
N TYR A 228 -4.66 -12.04 -2.37
CA TYR A 228 -3.99 -13.06 -1.57
C TYR A 228 -4.82 -14.34 -1.45
N LEU A 229 -6.16 -14.23 -1.38
CA LEU A 229 -7.03 -15.40 -1.55
C LEU A 229 -6.82 -16.09 -2.91
N ALA A 230 -6.63 -15.32 -3.98
CA ALA A 230 -6.28 -15.90 -5.27
C ALA A 230 -4.91 -16.59 -5.23
N THR A 231 -3.96 -16.18 -4.39
CA THR A 231 -2.65 -16.85 -4.31
C THR A 231 -2.70 -18.24 -3.65
N THR A 232 -3.58 -18.48 -2.67
CA THR A 232 -3.67 -19.78 -1.96
C THR A 232 -4.18 -20.91 -2.85
N LEU A 233 -5.10 -20.62 -3.79
CA LEU A 233 -5.75 -21.62 -4.63
C LEU A 233 -4.79 -22.34 -5.59
N SER A 234 -5.04 -23.61 -5.89
CA SER A 234 -4.36 -24.38 -6.93
C SER A 234 -4.80 -23.98 -8.35
N SER A 235 -4.12 -24.51 -9.38
CA SER A 235 -4.58 -24.33 -10.76
C SER A 235 -5.84 -25.16 -11.03
N GLY A 236 -6.88 -24.54 -11.58
CA GLY A 236 -8.20 -25.16 -11.78
C GLY A 236 -9.09 -25.22 -10.54
N GLU A 237 -8.63 -24.72 -9.39
CA GLU A 237 -9.43 -24.66 -8.16
C GLU A 237 -10.38 -23.44 -8.15
N SER A 238 -11.52 -23.60 -7.48
CA SER A 238 -12.51 -22.55 -7.23
C SER A 238 -12.95 -22.54 -5.77
N ILE A 239 -13.16 -21.35 -5.21
CA ILE A 239 -13.60 -21.16 -3.83
C ILE A 239 -14.96 -20.46 -3.78
N THR A 240 -15.83 -20.88 -2.87
CA THR A 240 -17.12 -20.21 -2.62
C THR A 240 -16.95 -19.10 -1.60
N LEU A 241 -17.30 -17.88 -1.98
CA LEU A 241 -17.36 -16.73 -1.06
C LEU A 241 -18.61 -16.80 -0.16
N HIS A 242 -18.63 -15.99 0.91
CA HIS A 242 -19.74 -15.91 1.87
C HIS A 242 -21.09 -15.50 1.24
N ASN A 243 -21.07 -14.85 0.06
CA ASN A 243 -22.28 -14.52 -0.71
C ASN A 243 -22.78 -15.67 -1.62
N GLY A 244 -22.19 -16.86 -1.52
CA GLY A 244 -22.51 -18.03 -2.34
C GLY A 244 -21.86 -18.06 -3.73
N GLN A 245 -21.12 -17.02 -4.12
CA GLN A 245 -20.44 -16.98 -5.42
C GLN A 245 -19.20 -17.88 -5.41
N SER A 246 -19.19 -18.92 -6.25
CA SER A 246 -17.95 -19.65 -6.57
C SER A 246 -17.08 -18.82 -7.51
N MET A 247 -15.78 -18.75 -7.21
CA MET A 247 -14.79 -17.95 -7.93
C MET A 247 -13.48 -18.72 -8.15
N THR A 248 -12.94 -18.67 -9.37
CA THR A 248 -11.61 -19.20 -9.69
C THR A 248 -10.51 -18.19 -9.35
N LYS A 249 -9.25 -18.68 -9.25
CA LYS A 249 -8.03 -17.84 -9.14
C LYS A 249 -8.01 -16.66 -10.12
N GLN A 250 -8.43 -16.84 -11.37
CA GLN A 250 -8.53 -15.75 -12.37
C GLN A 250 -9.58 -14.70 -12.00
N GLN A 251 -10.78 -15.13 -11.60
CA GLN A 251 -11.89 -14.24 -11.26
C GLN A 251 -11.59 -13.44 -9.97
N LEU A 252 -10.85 -14.02 -9.02
CA LEU A 252 -10.38 -13.32 -7.82
C LEU A 252 -9.35 -12.22 -8.15
N TYR A 253 -8.37 -12.49 -9.03
CA TYR A 253 -7.46 -11.42 -9.51
C TYR A 253 -8.21 -10.33 -10.29
N LEU A 254 -9.21 -10.69 -11.11
CA LEU A 254 -10.07 -9.71 -11.77
C LEU A 254 -10.85 -8.85 -10.76
N LYS A 255 -11.38 -9.43 -9.68
CA LYS A 255 -12.03 -8.67 -8.60
C LYS A 255 -11.06 -7.73 -7.89
N SER A 256 -9.82 -8.17 -7.62
CA SER A 256 -8.77 -7.29 -7.10
C SER A 256 -8.51 -6.11 -8.04
N ILE A 257 -8.39 -6.35 -9.36
CA ILE A 257 -8.20 -5.27 -10.37
C ILE A 257 -9.41 -4.32 -10.45
N VAL A 258 -10.64 -4.79 -10.17
CA VAL A 258 -11.83 -3.94 -10.12
C VAL A 258 -11.82 -2.98 -8.92
N TYR A 259 -11.35 -3.45 -7.75
CA TYR A 259 -11.30 -2.62 -6.55
C TYR A 259 -10.02 -1.77 -6.42
N ASP A 260 -8.91 -2.21 -7.00
CA ASP A 260 -7.69 -1.42 -7.17
C ASP A 260 -7.10 -1.63 -8.58
N PRO A 261 -7.46 -0.79 -9.56
CA PRO A 261 -6.89 -0.80 -10.90
C PRO A 261 -5.39 -0.45 -10.97
N THR A 262 -4.78 -0.05 -9.85
CA THR A 262 -3.34 0.24 -9.75
C THR A 262 -2.55 -0.89 -9.10
N TYR A 263 -3.19 -2.00 -8.68
CA TYR A 263 -2.48 -3.06 -7.97
C TYR A 263 -1.67 -3.98 -8.93
N SER A 264 -0.45 -3.52 -9.24
CA SER A 264 0.53 -4.17 -10.13
C SER A 264 0.63 -5.70 -9.96
N SER A 265 0.65 -6.19 -8.71
CA SER A 265 0.76 -7.62 -8.40
C SER A 265 -0.38 -8.46 -8.98
N SER A 266 -1.62 -7.94 -9.02
CA SER A 266 -2.76 -8.69 -9.58
C SER A 266 -2.67 -8.83 -11.09
N TYR A 267 -2.21 -7.80 -11.81
CA TYR A 267 -1.94 -7.92 -13.25
C TYR A 267 -0.85 -8.96 -13.55
N ASN A 268 0.27 -8.94 -12.80
CA ASN A 268 1.35 -9.93 -12.93
C ASN A 268 0.86 -11.36 -12.63
N ASN A 269 0.10 -11.54 -11.55
CA ASN A 269 -0.34 -12.88 -11.16
C ASN A 269 -1.49 -13.40 -12.03
N LEU A 270 -2.37 -12.52 -12.54
CA LEU A 270 -3.36 -12.88 -13.57
C LEU A 270 -2.66 -13.33 -14.86
N ALA A 271 -1.65 -12.57 -15.33
CA ALA A 271 -0.83 -12.97 -16.47
C ALA A 271 -0.15 -14.33 -16.26
N ASN A 272 0.30 -14.63 -15.03
CA ASN A 272 0.87 -15.93 -14.68
C ASN A 272 -0.13 -17.09 -14.84
N THR A 273 -1.45 -16.87 -14.71
CA THR A 273 -2.47 -17.92 -14.96
C THR A 273 -2.68 -18.25 -16.44
N LEU A 274 -2.42 -17.29 -17.35
CA LEU A 274 -2.70 -17.44 -18.77
C LEU A 274 -1.66 -18.29 -19.49
N SER A 275 -2.08 -18.97 -20.55
CA SER A 275 -1.20 -19.62 -21.54
C SER A 275 -0.54 -18.59 -22.47
N VAL A 276 0.48 -19.00 -23.22
CA VAL A 276 1.08 -18.12 -24.25
C VAL A 276 0.11 -18.00 -25.42
N GLY A 277 -0.29 -16.77 -25.76
CA GLY A 277 -1.29 -16.48 -26.80
C GLY A 277 -2.73 -16.42 -26.27
N GLU A 278 -2.97 -16.73 -24.99
CA GLU A 278 -4.26 -16.55 -24.34
C GLU A 278 -4.49 -15.08 -23.95
N SER A 279 -5.76 -14.68 -23.93
CA SER A 279 -6.21 -13.33 -23.57
C SER A 279 -7.43 -13.39 -22.65
N ILE A 280 -7.54 -12.45 -21.71
CA ILE A 280 -8.68 -12.34 -20.79
C ILE A 280 -9.32 -10.95 -20.88
N THR A 281 -10.64 -10.89 -20.79
CA THR A 281 -11.40 -9.64 -20.79
C THR A 281 -11.46 -9.05 -19.38
N LEU A 282 -10.97 -7.83 -19.21
CA LEU A 282 -11.13 -7.05 -17.97
C LEU A 282 -12.56 -6.49 -17.85
N HIS A 283 -12.94 -6.01 -16.66
CA HIS A 283 -14.30 -5.53 -16.39
C HIS A 283 -14.71 -4.31 -17.25
N ASN A 284 -13.74 -3.52 -17.74
CA ASN A 284 -13.95 -2.42 -18.68
C ASN A 284 -14.20 -2.88 -20.15
N GLY A 285 -14.29 -4.19 -20.40
CA GLY A 285 -14.47 -4.77 -21.73
C GLY A 285 -13.18 -4.93 -22.55
N GLN A 286 -12.02 -4.48 -22.03
CA GLN A 286 -10.74 -4.61 -22.71
C GLN A 286 -10.22 -6.06 -22.63
N SER A 287 -10.06 -6.72 -23.78
CA SER A 287 -9.30 -7.97 -23.86
C SER A 287 -7.80 -7.68 -23.79
N MET A 288 -7.07 -8.42 -22.94
CA MET A 288 -5.63 -8.27 -22.75
C MET A 288 -4.93 -9.63 -22.82
N THR A 289 -3.87 -9.72 -23.62
CA THR A 289 -3.00 -10.90 -23.66
C THR A 289 -2.11 -11.01 -22.42
N LYS A 290 -1.53 -12.19 -22.20
CA LYS A 290 -0.50 -12.42 -21.17
C LYS A 290 0.61 -11.36 -21.17
N GLN A 291 1.13 -10.94 -22.32
CA GLN A 291 2.15 -9.89 -22.40
C GLN A 291 1.60 -8.52 -21.99
N GLN A 292 0.40 -8.16 -22.46
CA GLN A 292 -0.22 -6.87 -22.15
C GLN A 292 -0.53 -6.72 -20.65
N LEU A 293 -0.89 -7.81 -19.96
CA LEU A 293 -1.07 -7.80 -18.51
C LEU A 293 0.25 -7.56 -17.75
N TYR A 294 1.38 -8.16 -18.15
CA TYR A 294 2.68 -7.82 -17.55
C TYR A 294 3.09 -6.36 -17.82
N LEU A 295 2.76 -5.81 -19.00
CA LEU A 295 2.98 -4.38 -19.28
C LEU A 295 2.15 -3.50 -18.37
N LYS A 296 0.87 -3.81 -18.15
CA LYS A 296 0.03 -3.04 -17.22
C LYS A 296 0.53 -3.15 -15.78
N SER A 297 1.07 -4.31 -15.40
CA SER A 297 1.76 -4.49 -14.12
C SER A 297 2.99 -3.56 -13.98
N ILE A 298 3.79 -3.38 -15.04
CA ILE A 298 4.93 -2.45 -15.07
C ILE A 298 4.45 -0.99 -15.08
N GLU A 299 3.38 -0.66 -15.82
CA GLU A 299 2.80 0.68 -15.86
C GLU A 299 2.30 1.11 -14.47
N CYS A 300 1.65 0.20 -13.74
CA CYS A 300 1.12 0.45 -12.40
C CYS A 300 2.19 0.45 -11.30
N ASP A 301 3.29 -0.29 -11.44
CA ASP A 301 4.49 -0.17 -10.58
C ASP A 301 5.79 -0.46 -11.36
N PRO A 302 6.49 0.58 -11.86
CA PRO A 302 7.77 0.44 -12.54
C PRO A 302 8.93 -0.04 -11.65
N LYS A 303 8.74 -0.18 -10.33
CA LYS A 303 9.74 -0.71 -9.40
C LYS A 303 9.56 -2.22 -9.14
N ASN A 304 8.40 -2.79 -9.48
CA ASN A 304 8.13 -4.20 -9.30
C ASN A 304 8.93 -5.04 -10.30
N TYR A 305 9.99 -5.72 -9.85
CA TYR A 305 10.84 -6.55 -10.71
C TYR A 305 10.10 -7.76 -11.34
N LYS A 306 8.99 -8.23 -10.72
CA LYS A 306 8.33 -9.50 -11.07
C LYS A 306 7.79 -9.53 -12.51
N PRO A 307 7.01 -8.54 -12.98
CA PRO A 307 6.53 -8.51 -14.36
C PRO A 307 7.65 -8.36 -15.40
N TYR A 308 8.76 -7.66 -15.11
CA TYR A 308 9.91 -7.60 -16.03
C TYR A 308 10.50 -9.01 -16.27
N TYR A 309 10.76 -9.76 -15.19
CA TYR A 309 11.21 -11.15 -15.29
C TYR A 309 10.20 -12.02 -16.03
N ASN A 310 8.93 -12.01 -15.61
CA ASN A 310 7.90 -12.89 -16.16
C ASN A 310 7.61 -12.58 -17.64
N LEU A 311 7.58 -11.31 -18.04
CA LEU A 311 7.46 -10.89 -19.44
C LEU A 311 8.70 -11.32 -20.26
N GLY A 312 9.91 -11.13 -19.73
CA GLY A 312 11.14 -11.63 -20.32
C GLY A 312 11.13 -13.15 -20.56
N MET A 313 10.47 -13.90 -19.67
CA MET A 313 10.28 -15.35 -19.81
C MET A 313 9.19 -15.75 -20.83
N THR A 314 8.31 -14.84 -21.27
CA THR A 314 7.39 -15.12 -22.40
C THR A 314 8.08 -15.09 -23.76
N PHE A 315 9.26 -14.47 -23.86
CA PHE A 315 9.95 -14.30 -25.13
C PHE A 315 10.92 -15.45 -25.40
N ASN A 316 10.69 -16.16 -26.52
CA ASN A 316 11.64 -17.14 -27.05
C ASN A 316 12.96 -16.49 -27.48
N ASN A 317 14.03 -17.28 -27.56
CA ASN A 317 15.39 -16.84 -27.91
C ASN A 317 15.54 -16.16 -29.29
N GLY A 318 14.49 -16.12 -30.12
CA GLY A 318 14.45 -15.29 -31.34
C GLY A 318 14.32 -13.79 -31.05
N LEU A 319 13.60 -13.39 -29.98
CA LEU A 319 13.47 -12.00 -29.53
C LEU A 319 14.48 -11.68 -28.43
N ARG A 320 15.71 -12.14 -28.64
CA ARG A 320 16.77 -12.22 -27.62
C ARG A 320 17.05 -10.91 -26.92
N MET A 321 17.18 -9.81 -27.67
CA MET A 321 17.54 -8.50 -27.11
C MET A 321 16.48 -7.98 -26.14
N ILE A 322 15.20 -8.21 -26.43
CA ILE A 322 14.07 -7.81 -25.57
C ILE A 322 14.10 -8.64 -24.27
N LYS A 323 14.23 -9.97 -24.37
CA LYS A 323 14.41 -10.84 -23.18
C LYS A 323 15.63 -10.40 -22.35
N GLN A 324 16.76 -10.15 -23.01
CA GLN A 324 18.01 -9.75 -22.36
C GLN A 324 17.88 -8.42 -21.59
N GLN A 325 17.19 -7.41 -22.17
CA GLN A 325 16.94 -6.13 -21.52
C GLN A 325 15.98 -6.25 -20.33
N LEU A 326 14.87 -6.97 -20.48
CA LEU A 326 13.88 -7.17 -19.40
C LEU A 326 14.49 -7.92 -18.19
N LEU A 327 15.36 -8.89 -18.44
CA LEU A 327 16.07 -9.62 -17.39
C LEU A 327 17.15 -8.76 -16.69
N LEU A 328 17.83 -7.87 -17.42
CA LEU A 328 18.75 -6.89 -16.82
C LEU A 328 18.00 -5.88 -15.94
N GLU A 329 16.87 -5.36 -16.41
CA GLU A 329 16.07 -4.39 -15.67
C GLU A 329 15.47 -5.00 -14.40
N SER A 330 15.02 -6.25 -14.50
CA SER A 330 14.65 -7.07 -13.34
C SER A 330 15.78 -7.17 -12.30
N LEU A 331 17.04 -7.37 -12.70
CA LEU A 331 18.17 -7.35 -11.77
C LEU A 331 18.44 -5.96 -11.19
N ARG A 332 18.30 -4.89 -11.98
CA ARG A 332 18.45 -3.50 -11.53
C ARG A 332 17.44 -3.15 -10.43
N LEU A 333 16.25 -3.73 -10.51
CA LEU A 333 15.17 -3.62 -9.53
C LEU A 333 15.27 -4.65 -8.37
N GLY A 334 16.42 -5.31 -8.20
CA GLY A 334 16.72 -6.13 -7.03
C GLY A 334 16.16 -7.57 -7.06
N HIS A 335 15.85 -8.12 -8.24
CA HIS A 335 15.33 -9.49 -8.35
C HIS A 335 16.25 -10.54 -7.70
N PRO A 336 15.80 -11.28 -6.67
CA PRO A 336 16.69 -12.06 -5.81
C PRO A 336 17.14 -13.41 -6.40
N LEU A 337 16.35 -14.05 -7.28
CA LEU A 337 16.72 -15.40 -7.75
C LEU A 337 17.88 -15.37 -8.74
N THR A 338 18.91 -16.16 -8.42
CA THR A 338 20.11 -16.41 -9.25
C THR A 338 19.80 -17.01 -10.64
N LEU A 339 18.57 -17.48 -10.86
CA LEU A 339 18.05 -17.95 -12.14
C LEU A 339 18.08 -16.87 -13.24
N VAL A 340 18.02 -15.58 -12.90
CA VAL A 340 18.11 -14.52 -13.92
C VAL A 340 19.49 -14.50 -14.58
N TYR A 341 20.57 -14.74 -13.82
CA TYR A 341 21.90 -14.90 -14.41
C TYR A 341 21.99 -16.12 -15.34
N ARG A 342 21.26 -17.21 -15.03
CA ARG A 342 21.14 -18.35 -15.94
C ARG A 342 20.47 -17.93 -17.24
N GLU A 343 19.32 -17.27 -17.18
CA GLU A 343 18.55 -16.90 -18.37
C GLU A 343 19.26 -15.85 -19.23
N ILE A 344 19.87 -14.82 -18.63
CA ILE A 344 20.77 -13.90 -19.34
C ILE A 344 21.93 -14.68 -19.97
N GLY A 345 22.60 -15.56 -19.22
CA GLY A 345 23.69 -16.41 -19.74
C GLY A 345 23.26 -17.31 -20.89
N LEU A 346 22.02 -17.81 -20.88
CA LEU A 346 21.44 -18.62 -21.95
C LEU A 346 21.15 -17.81 -23.22
N THR A 347 20.88 -16.50 -23.13
CA THR A 347 20.77 -15.64 -24.32
C THR A 347 22.07 -15.59 -25.13
N LEU A 348 23.22 -15.44 -24.47
CA LEU A 348 24.51 -15.11 -25.10
C LEU A 348 25.00 -16.24 -26.03
N SER A 349 25.33 -15.94 -27.30
CA SER A 349 25.58 -17.00 -28.31
C SER A 349 26.88 -17.76 -28.09
N ASN A 350 27.86 -17.16 -27.41
CA ASN A 350 29.22 -17.68 -27.30
C ASN A 350 29.71 -17.56 -25.86
N ASN A 351 30.48 -18.54 -25.39
CA ASN A 351 31.11 -18.54 -24.07
C ASN A 351 32.08 -17.36 -23.85
N LYS A 352 32.58 -16.74 -24.93
CA LYS A 352 33.39 -15.50 -24.88
C LYS A 352 32.57 -14.20 -24.91
N GLN A 353 31.27 -14.23 -25.21
CA GLN A 353 30.44 -13.02 -25.20
C GLN A 353 30.21 -12.58 -23.74
N ALA A 354 30.49 -11.32 -23.45
CA ALA A 354 30.23 -10.67 -22.18
C ALA A 354 28.97 -9.78 -22.23
N ILE A 355 28.47 -9.42 -21.05
CA ILE A 355 27.40 -8.45 -20.84
C ILE A 355 27.75 -7.59 -19.63
N THR A 356 27.43 -6.29 -19.69
CA THR A 356 27.42 -5.41 -18.52
C THR A 356 26.19 -5.72 -17.67
N LEU A 357 26.37 -5.99 -16.38
CA LEU A 357 25.29 -6.01 -15.40
C LEU A 357 24.91 -4.59 -14.93
N PRO A 358 23.77 -4.43 -14.22
CA PRO A 358 23.37 -3.13 -13.64
C PRO A 358 24.30 -2.60 -12.54
N ASP A 359 25.13 -3.46 -11.95
CA ASP A 359 26.20 -3.12 -11.00
C ASP A 359 27.53 -2.73 -11.70
N GLY A 360 27.57 -2.76 -13.04
CA GLY A 360 28.76 -2.54 -13.86
C GLY A 360 29.64 -3.77 -14.09
N GLU A 361 29.35 -4.93 -13.48
CA GLU A 361 30.17 -6.14 -13.65
C GLU A 361 30.08 -6.64 -15.10
N GLN A 362 31.22 -6.74 -15.79
CA GLN A 362 31.34 -7.42 -17.08
C GLN A 362 31.46 -8.93 -16.88
N MET A 363 30.41 -9.68 -17.22
CA MET A 363 30.43 -11.15 -17.13
C MET A 363 30.22 -11.84 -18.47
N THR A 364 31.07 -12.82 -18.74
CA THR A 364 30.86 -13.80 -19.82
C THR A 364 29.71 -14.76 -19.51
N ARG A 365 29.16 -15.40 -20.54
CA ARG A 365 28.24 -16.55 -20.41
C ARG A 365 28.74 -17.62 -19.43
N ARG A 366 30.05 -17.89 -19.37
CA ARG A 366 30.63 -18.87 -18.43
C ARG A 366 30.60 -18.37 -16.97
N GLN A 367 30.81 -17.07 -16.73
CA GLN A 367 30.69 -16.48 -15.39
C GLN A 367 29.22 -16.43 -14.94
N LEU A 368 28.29 -15.99 -15.80
CA LEU A 368 26.85 -15.98 -15.52
C LEU A 368 26.31 -17.37 -15.13
N LEU A 369 26.62 -18.40 -15.94
CA LEU A 369 26.24 -19.79 -15.67
C LEU A 369 27.01 -20.43 -14.50
N LYS A 370 28.01 -19.73 -13.91
CA LYS A 370 28.65 -20.10 -12.64
C LYS A 370 27.99 -19.34 -11.47
N LYS A 371 27.73 -18.03 -11.58
CA LYS A 371 27.01 -17.20 -10.59
C LYS A 371 25.62 -17.81 -10.31
N SER A 372 24.94 -18.32 -11.34
CA SER A 372 23.68 -19.07 -11.24
C SER A 372 23.78 -20.49 -10.63
N ARG A 373 24.94 -20.88 -10.09
CA ARG A 373 25.20 -22.19 -9.43
C ARG A 373 25.92 -22.04 -8.08
N LEU A 374 26.20 -20.81 -7.63
CA LEU A 374 27.07 -20.53 -6.48
C LEU A 374 26.31 -20.19 -5.18
N GLN A 375 25.02 -20.50 -5.12
CA GLN A 375 24.27 -20.60 -3.87
C GLN A 375 23.70 -22.02 -3.74
N PRO A 376 23.47 -22.51 -2.50
CA PRO A 376 23.00 -23.86 -2.27
C PRO A 376 21.64 -24.10 -2.92
N PHE A 377 21.38 -25.37 -3.21
CA PHE A 377 20.06 -25.85 -3.57
C PHE A 377 19.18 -25.70 -2.32
N VAL A 378 18.43 -24.60 -2.21
CA VAL A 378 17.40 -24.43 -1.17
C VAL A 378 16.42 -25.58 -1.36
N LYS A 379 16.42 -26.52 -0.41
CA LYS A 379 15.83 -27.84 -0.61
C LYS A 379 14.31 -27.82 -0.53
N ASP A 380 13.77 -26.74 0.02
CA ASP A 380 12.36 -26.49 0.25
C ASP A 380 11.92 -25.25 -0.54
N PRO A 381 10.86 -25.33 -1.37
CA PRO A 381 10.33 -24.17 -2.10
C PRO A 381 9.88 -23.01 -1.19
N VAL A 382 9.68 -23.30 0.10
CA VAL A 382 9.16 -22.39 1.12
C VAL A 382 10.10 -21.21 1.34
N ASP A 383 11.43 -21.41 1.39
CA ASP A 383 12.34 -20.31 1.77
C ASP A 383 12.64 -19.32 0.64
N ALA A 384 12.51 -19.73 -0.61
CA ALA A 384 12.52 -18.80 -1.74
C ALA A 384 11.24 -17.92 -1.78
N LEU A 385 10.17 -18.32 -1.10
CA LEU A 385 8.95 -17.54 -0.92
C LEU A 385 9.00 -16.70 0.38
N SER A 386 9.44 -17.29 1.50
CA SER A 386 9.53 -16.60 2.80
C SER A 386 10.45 -15.38 2.74
N ALA A 387 11.62 -15.50 2.09
CA ALA A 387 12.57 -14.41 1.87
C ALA A 387 12.06 -13.31 0.90
N ILE A 388 10.95 -13.54 0.18
CA ILE A 388 10.33 -12.59 -0.75
C ILE A 388 9.03 -12.00 -0.17
N GLN A 389 8.32 -12.73 0.70
CA GLN A 389 7.14 -12.22 1.40
C GLN A 389 7.54 -11.33 2.59
N GLY A 390 8.59 -11.69 3.33
CA GLY A 390 8.97 -11.05 4.60
C GLY A 390 9.56 -9.64 4.53
N ASN A 391 9.63 -9.00 3.36
CA ASN A 391 10.29 -7.70 3.17
C ASN A 391 9.36 -6.60 2.59
N SER A 392 8.05 -6.71 2.87
CA SER A 392 7.00 -5.82 2.33
C SER A 392 6.52 -4.73 3.29
N THR A 393 7.03 -4.69 4.53
CA THR A 393 6.41 -3.94 5.65
C THR A 393 7.04 -2.57 5.94
N ILE A 394 8.18 -2.23 5.32
CA ILE A 394 8.93 -0.97 5.59
C ILE A 394 8.90 -0.01 4.37
N MET A 395 7.74 0.10 3.70
CA MET A 395 7.50 1.08 2.62
C MET A 395 6.01 1.50 2.55
N ILE A 396 5.39 1.79 3.69
CA ILE A 396 4.10 2.50 3.76
C ILE A 396 4.30 3.83 4.50
N LEU A 397 4.82 4.84 3.79
CA LEU A 397 4.62 6.28 4.01
C LEU A 397 5.41 7.07 2.93
N ILE A 398 5.05 8.33 2.69
CA ILE A 398 5.53 9.22 1.60
C ILE A 398 4.90 8.91 0.23
N ALA A 399 3.68 9.44 0.00
CA ALA A 399 3.01 9.42 -1.31
C ALA A 399 2.06 10.63 -1.54
N LEU A 400 2.33 11.79 -0.95
CA LEU A 400 1.68 13.07 -1.28
C LEU A 400 2.69 14.22 -1.22
N GLY A 401 2.70 15.09 -2.24
CA GLY A 401 3.37 16.39 -2.17
C GLY A 401 4.46 16.70 -3.20
N VAL A 402 4.12 16.73 -4.50
CA VAL A 402 4.65 17.75 -5.44
C VAL A 402 3.50 18.21 -6.34
N SER A 403 3.28 19.52 -6.43
CA SER A 403 2.28 20.11 -7.33
C SER A 403 2.74 20.08 -8.79
N SER A 404 1.79 19.99 -9.71
CA SER A 404 2.02 20.30 -11.11
C SER A 404 2.49 21.75 -11.30
N ASN A 405 3.27 21.97 -12.36
CA ASN A 405 3.26 23.21 -13.12
C ASN A 405 3.59 22.92 -14.59
N THR A 406 3.02 23.67 -15.53
CA THR A 406 3.07 23.37 -16.97
C THR A 406 3.83 24.44 -17.75
N GLY A 407 4.46 24.05 -18.86
CA GLY A 407 5.17 24.96 -19.76
C GLY A 407 5.19 24.39 -21.17
N VAL A 408 4.54 25.08 -22.12
CA VAL A 408 4.36 24.64 -23.51
C VAL A 408 5.19 25.52 -24.44
N SER A 409 5.91 24.91 -25.37
CA SER A 409 6.28 25.53 -26.66
C SER A 409 6.52 24.46 -27.73
N SER A 410 6.36 24.85 -29.00
CA SER A 410 6.32 23.96 -30.17
C SER A 410 7.54 24.13 -31.08
N ASN A 411 7.78 23.17 -31.99
CA ASN A 411 7.78 23.42 -33.45
C ASN A 411 8.00 22.11 -34.26
N THR A 412 8.04 22.21 -35.59
CA THR A 412 7.52 21.16 -36.51
C THR A 412 8.43 20.81 -37.70
N SER A 413 8.06 19.72 -38.40
CA SER A 413 8.07 19.51 -39.87
C SER A 413 9.16 18.65 -40.55
N GLY A 414 8.73 17.91 -41.59
CA GLY A 414 9.54 17.20 -42.60
C GLY A 414 9.87 15.72 -42.32
N GLY A 415 9.67 14.74 -43.22
CA GLY A 415 8.95 14.73 -44.50
C GLY A 415 9.34 13.55 -45.42
N SER A 416 8.36 12.84 -46.02
CA SER A 416 8.47 11.83 -47.13
C SER A 416 9.50 10.67 -46.98
N SER A 417 9.10 9.40 -46.73
CA SER A 417 8.52 8.40 -47.67
C SER A 417 9.47 8.00 -48.84
N THR A 418 9.76 6.73 -49.15
CA THR A 418 8.89 5.54 -49.46
C THR A 418 9.73 4.22 -49.30
N SER A 419 9.29 2.95 -49.43
CA SER A 419 7.99 2.22 -49.50
C SER A 419 8.22 0.68 -49.40
N GLY A 420 7.21 -0.09 -48.93
CA GLY A 420 6.85 -1.41 -49.48
C GLY A 420 7.45 -2.71 -48.90
N GLY A 421 6.72 -3.41 -48.01
CA GLY A 421 6.97 -4.82 -47.67
C GLY A 421 6.26 -5.36 -46.41
N SER A 422 5.53 -6.48 -46.54
CA SER A 422 4.88 -7.28 -45.46
C SER A 422 3.92 -6.56 -44.48
N ASN A 423 2.61 -6.76 -44.66
CA ASN A 423 1.57 -6.18 -43.78
C ASN A 423 1.26 -6.97 -42.49
N THR A 424 1.92 -8.10 -42.21
CA THR A 424 1.66 -8.94 -41.02
C THR A 424 2.49 -8.57 -39.79
N TYR A 425 3.55 -7.77 -39.92
CA TYR A 425 4.40 -7.35 -38.80
C TYR A 425 4.28 -5.86 -38.46
N ARG A 426 3.60 -5.08 -39.30
CA ARG A 426 3.58 -3.61 -39.20
C ARG A 426 2.98 -3.10 -37.89
N TRP A 427 1.83 -3.65 -37.47
CA TRP A 427 1.19 -3.31 -36.18
C TRP A 427 2.07 -3.68 -34.97
N LEU A 428 2.77 -4.83 -35.04
CA LEU A 428 3.75 -5.22 -34.02
C LEU A 428 4.96 -4.28 -33.98
N ILE A 429 5.43 -3.81 -35.14
CA ILE A 429 6.56 -2.88 -35.26
C ILE A 429 6.16 -1.47 -34.80
N GLU A 430 4.95 -1.01 -35.10
CA GLU A 430 4.41 0.28 -34.65
C GLU A 430 4.23 0.28 -33.11
N ILE A 431 3.68 -0.79 -32.52
CA ILE A 431 3.66 -0.98 -31.05
C ILE A 431 5.07 -1.08 -30.46
N LEU A 432 6.02 -1.76 -31.12
CA LEU A 432 7.41 -1.85 -30.65
C LEU A 432 8.17 -0.51 -30.78
N LEU A 433 7.79 0.37 -31.72
CA LEU A 433 8.31 1.73 -31.83
C LEU A 433 7.74 2.64 -30.73
N GLU A 434 6.43 2.58 -30.46
CA GLU A 434 5.83 3.28 -29.31
C GLU A 434 6.40 2.79 -27.98
N TRP A 435 6.66 1.47 -27.84
CA TRP A 435 7.44 0.90 -26.73
C TRP A 435 8.83 1.50 -26.64
N CYS A 436 9.62 1.50 -27.72
CA CYS A 436 10.99 2.03 -27.70
C CYS A 436 11.00 3.51 -27.32
N ILE A 437 10.07 4.31 -27.85
CA ILE A 437 9.93 5.73 -27.52
C ILE A 437 9.49 5.92 -26.06
N SER A 438 8.54 5.13 -25.57
CA SER A 438 8.06 5.20 -24.17
C SER A 438 9.09 4.72 -23.16
N ILE A 439 9.85 3.67 -23.48
CA ILE A 439 10.95 3.19 -22.64
C ILE A 439 12.11 4.19 -22.66
N LEU A 440 12.41 4.84 -23.79
CA LEU A 440 13.41 5.91 -23.88
C LEU A 440 12.95 7.26 -23.30
N SER A 441 11.66 7.45 -22.98
CA SER A 441 11.17 8.61 -22.24
C SER A 441 11.04 8.36 -20.73
N LEU A 442 10.79 7.10 -20.33
CA LEU A 442 10.85 6.64 -18.93
C LEU A 442 12.29 6.45 -18.42
N ILE A 443 13.22 6.03 -19.28
CA ILE A 443 14.66 6.01 -18.99
C ILE A 443 15.23 7.39 -19.33
N GLY A 444 15.47 8.20 -18.28
CA GLY A 444 16.03 9.56 -18.43
C GLY A 444 17.39 9.63 -19.15
N PRO A 445 17.82 10.83 -19.58
CA PRO A 445 18.85 11.04 -20.62
C PRO A 445 20.31 10.73 -20.24
N THR A 446 20.56 9.84 -19.28
CA THR A 446 21.91 9.41 -18.87
C THR A 446 22.52 8.33 -19.78
N PHE A 447 21.73 7.66 -20.63
CA PHE A 447 22.17 6.48 -21.39
C PHE A 447 22.84 6.75 -22.76
N LEU A 448 23.07 8.01 -23.14
CA LEU A 448 23.60 8.41 -24.46
C LEU A 448 25.00 9.06 -24.44
N LYS A 449 25.85 8.70 -23.46
CA LYS A 449 27.26 9.15 -23.40
C LYS A 449 28.26 8.03 -23.02
N ALA A 450 28.45 7.09 -23.93
CA ALA A 450 29.70 6.37 -24.14
C ALA A 450 29.75 5.91 -25.61
N ASN A 451 30.93 6.00 -26.24
CA ASN A 451 31.17 5.53 -27.62
C ASN A 451 31.54 4.04 -27.64
#